data_AF-A0A5T0D2S8-F1
#
_entry.id   AF-A0A5T0D2S8-F1
#
_cell.length_a   1.000
_cell.length_b   1.000
_cell.length_c   1.000
_cell.angle_alpha   90.00
_cell.angle_beta   90.00
_cell.angle_gamma   90.00
#
_symmetry.space_group_name_H-M   'P 1'
#
loop_
_entity.id
_entity.type
_entity.pdbx_description
1 polymer ?
#
loop_
_entity_poly.entity_id
_entity_poly.type
_entity_poly.pdbx_seq_one_letter_code
_entity_poly.pdbx_strand_id
1 'polypeptide(L)'
;SKNIRKNLNYSEFLLGICKVNLAFLNNVKIKNSTLALKKQLFTLIDKNLNLLIKNLNTEELNNFLKEYLSFLKYEKNEEILQQSFRNLNGIFSNKNFTAYDLGFSAQDNDEPF
;
A
#
# COMPACT_ATOMS: atom_id res chain seq x y z
N SER A 1 -13.79 28.42 -12.10
CA SER A 1 -12.79 27.85 -11.18
C SER A 1 -13.41 26.65 -10.49
N LYS A 2 -12.99 25.41 -10.78
CA LYS A 2 -13.50 24.22 -10.07
C LYS A 2 -12.98 24.31 -8.63
N ASN A 3 -13.90 24.34 -7.67
CA ASN A 3 -13.61 24.42 -6.25
C ASN A 3 -12.77 23.21 -5.82
N ILE A 4 -11.44 23.38 -5.66
CA ILE A 4 -10.51 22.32 -5.21
C ILE A 4 -10.61 22.12 -3.68
N ARG A 5 -11.51 22.83 -2.99
CA ARG A 5 -11.82 22.56 -1.56
C ARG A 5 -12.78 21.39 -1.41
N LYS A 6 -12.40 20.22 -1.90
CA LYS A 6 -12.93 18.97 -1.34
C LYS A 6 -12.00 18.63 -0.18
N ASN A 7 -12.51 18.70 1.05
CA ASN A 7 -11.75 18.21 2.21
C ASN A 7 -11.51 16.72 1.97
N LEU A 8 -10.27 16.37 1.62
CA LEU A 8 -9.88 14.98 1.45
C LEU A 8 -10.06 14.29 2.79
N ASN A 9 -10.76 13.16 2.78
CA ASN A 9 -10.72 12.29 3.95
C ASN A 9 -9.32 11.68 4.07
N TYR A 10 -9.01 11.16 5.24
CA TYR A 10 -7.65 10.74 5.53
C TYR A 10 -7.18 9.57 4.66
N SER A 11 -8.07 8.64 4.30
CA SER A 11 -7.77 7.55 3.36
C SER A 11 -7.43 8.11 1.97
N GLU A 12 -8.20 9.08 1.48
CA GLU A 12 -7.94 9.76 0.20
C GLU A 12 -6.58 10.46 0.20
N PHE A 13 -6.19 11.07 1.33
CA PHE A 13 -4.86 11.67 1.50
C PHE A 13 -3.75 10.63 1.41
N LEU A 14 -3.84 9.51 2.15
CA LEU A 14 -2.84 8.44 2.13
C LEU A 14 -2.73 7.77 0.75
N LEU A 15 -3.87 7.54 0.09
CA LEU A 15 -3.90 7.06 -1.30
C LEU A 15 -3.26 8.05 -2.26
N GLY A 16 -3.42 9.35 -2.02
CA GLY A 16 -2.73 10.40 -2.75
C GLY A 16 -1.21 10.25 -2.64
N ILE A 17 -0.68 9.96 -1.45
CA ILE A 17 0.75 9.70 -1.25
C ILE A 17 1.22 8.48 -2.06
N CYS A 18 0.45 7.38 -2.06
CA CYS A 18 0.77 6.21 -2.88
C CYS A 18 0.86 6.57 -4.38
N LYS A 19 -0.13 7.32 -4.88
CA LYS A 19 -0.17 7.74 -6.30
C LYS A 19 0.96 8.68 -6.68
N VAL A 20 1.31 9.64 -5.84
CA VAL A 20 2.43 10.55 -6.07
C VAL A 20 3.75 9.79 -6.12
N ASN A 21 3.99 8.87 -5.18
CA ASN A 21 5.18 8.03 -5.20
C ASN A 21 5.25 7.15 -6.45
N LEU A 22 4.13 6.53 -6.84
CA LEU A 22 4.07 5.74 -8.07
C LEU A 22 4.38 6.60 -9.31
N ALA A 23 3.78 7.78 -9.41
CA ALA A 23 4.02 8.71 -10.50
C ALA A 23 5.50 9.13 -10.58
N PHE A 24 6.12 9.44 -9.44
CA PHE A 24 7.55 9.73 -9.38
C PHE A 24 8.39 8.54 -9.87
N LEU A 25 8.13 7.34 -9.33
CA LEU A 25 8.84 6.11 -9.71
C LEU A 25 8.61 5.69 -11.17
N ASN A 26 7.50 6.09 -11.78
CA ASN A 26 7.24 5.89 -13.20
C ASN A 26 8.08 6.80 -14.10
N ASN A 27 8.47 7.98 -13.62
CA ASN A 27 9.19 8.98 -14.41
C ASN A 27 10.72 8.94 -14.23
N VAL A 28 11.24 8.18 -13.27
CA VAL A 28 12.68 8.03 -13.05
C VAL A 28 13.22 6.75 -13.68
N LYS A 29 14.45 6.80 -14.21
CA LYS A 29 15.17 5.61 -14.68
C LYS A 29 15.66 4.80 -13.48
N ILE A 30 14.91 3.76 -13.12
CA ILE A 30 15.25 2.87 -12.00
C ILE A 30 16.37 1.92 -12.42
N LYS A 31 17.50 1.97 -11.70
CA LYS A 31 18.63 1.04 -11.85
C LYS A 31 18.79 0.09 -10.64
N ASN A 32 18.14 0.41 -9.53
CA ASN A 32 18.23 -0.33 -8.28
C ASN A 32 16.98 -1.22 -8.12
N SER A 33 17.21 -2.49 -7.79
CA SER A 33 16.21 -3.54 -7.62
C SER A 33 15.23 -3.25 -6.49
N THR A 34 15.70 -2.76 -5.33
CA THR A 34 14.86 -2.31 -4.22
C THR A 34 13.83 -1.25 -4.68
N LEU A 35 14.24 -0.24 -5.43
CA LEU A 35 13.34 0.79 -5.97
C LEU A 35 12.37 0.22 -7.01
N ALA A 36 12.82 -0.76 -7.81
CA ALA A 36 11.95 -1.46 -8.75
C ALA A 36 10.85 -2.24 -8.02
N LEU A 37 11.19 -2.94 -6.94
CA LEU A 37 10.23 -3.66 -6.09
C LEU A 37 9.25 -2.70 -5.41
N LYS A 38 9.72 -1.57 -4.85
CA LYS A 38 8.82 -0.54 -4.28
C LYS A 38 7.85 0.02 -5.32
N LYS A 39 8.31 0.25 -6.56
CA LYS A 39 7.45 0.64 -7.68
C LYS A 39 6.39 -0.43 -7.99
N GLN A 40 6.78 -1.70 -8.00
CA GLN A 40 5.84 -2.81 -8.24
C GLN A 40 4.79 -2.89 -7.13
N LEU A 41 5.20 -2.73 -5.88
CA LEU A 41 4.31 -2.67 -4.72
C LEU A 41 3.32 -1.49 -4.85
N PHE A 42 3.78 -0.27 -5.12
CA PHE A 42 2.88 0.86 -5.37
C PHE A 42 1.92 0.63 -6.54
N THR A 43 2.41 0.01 -7.63
CA THR A 43 1.57 -0.36 -8.78
C THR A 43 0.48 -1.36 -8.38
N LEU A 44 0.81 -2.30 -7.50
CA LEU A 44 -0.12 -3.31 -7.02
C LEU A 44 -1.28 -2.69 -6.23
N ILE A 45 -0.99 -1.71 -5.36
CA ILE A 45 -2.02 -0.95 -4.64
C ILE A 45 -2.89 -0.14 -5.59
N ASP A 46 -2.29 0.57 -6.56
CA ASP A 46 -3.04 1.40 -7.50
C ASP A 46 -4.02 0.57 -8.36
N LYS A 47 -3.58 -0.59 -8.84
CA LYS A 47 -4.42 -1.53 -9.61
C LYS A 47 -5.56 -2.14 -8.80
N ASN A 48 -5.34 -2.37 -7.51
CA ASN A 48 -6.29 -3.05 -6.64
C ASN A 48 -7.03 -2.11 -5.68
N LEU A 49 -6.98 -0.81 -5.94
CA LEU A 49 -7.59 0.23 -5.11
C LEU A 49 -9.08 -0.03 -4.84
N ASN A 50 -9.82 -0.39 -5.88
CA ASN A 50 -11.26 -0.67 -5.75
C ASN A 50 -11.54 -1.90 -4.88
N LEU A 51 -10.64 -2.91 -4.90
CA LEU A 51 -10.77 -4.08 -4.04
C LEU A 51 -10.48 -3.73 -2.59
N LEU A 52 -9.47 -2.90 -2.32
CA LEU A 52 -9.18 -2.40 -0.96
C LEU A 52 -10.37 -1.62 -0.38
N ILE A 53 -10.92 -0.66 -1.14
CA ILE A 53 -12.07 0.15 -0.69
C ILE A 53 -13.32 -0.71 -0.50
N LYS A 54 -13.49 -1.77 -1.29
CA LYS A 54 -14.64 -2.67 -1.19
C LYS A 54 -14.57 -3.59 0.03
N ASN A 55 -13.37 -4.06 0.37
CA ASN A 55 -13.18 -5.10 1.39
C ASN A 55 -12.85 -4.57 2.78
N LEU A 56 -12.33 -3.34 2.88
CA LEU A 56 -11.94 -2.74 4.13
C LEU A 56 -12.88 -1.61 4.52
N ASN A 57 -13.18 -1.50 5.80
CA ASN A 57 -13.79 -0.29 6.34
C ASN A 57 -12.76 0.86 6.37
N THR A 58 -13.22 2.08 6.64
CA THR A 58 -12.37 3.28 6.62
C THR A 58 -11.19 3.21 7.59
N GLU A 59 -11.38 2.63 8.78
CA GLU A 59 -10.33 2.53 9.80
C GLU A 59 -9.26 1.51 9.38
N GLU A 60 -9.70 0.32 8.95
CA GLU A 60 -8.82 -0.73 8.43
C GLU A 60 -8.00 -0.24 7.25
N LEU A 61 -8.64 0.46 6.31
CA LEU A 61 -7.96 1.04 5.15
C LEU A 61 -6.92 2.09 5.58
N ASN A 62 -7.24 2.94 6.55
CA ASN A 62 -6.31 3.93 7.07
C ASN A 62 -5.09 3.30 7.73
N ASN A 63 -5.31 2.30 8.58
CA ASN A 63 -4.23 1.61 9.30
C ASN A 63 -3.33 0.87 8.31
N PHE A 64 -3.93 0.10 7.39
CA PHE A 64 -3.22 -0.55 6.29
C PHE A 64 -2.35 0.44 5.51
N LEU A 65 -2.91 1.55 5.03
CA LEU A 65 -2.16 2.49 4.20
C LEU A 65 -1.03 3.19 4.95
N LYS A 66 -1.21 3.51 6.25
CA LYS A 66 -0.14 4.06 7.09
C LYS A 66 1.01 3.09 7.23
N GLU A 67 0.72 1.86 7.63
CA GLU A 67 1.73 0.83 7.89
C GLU A 67 2.44 0.45 6.60
N TYR A 68 1.69 0.31 5.50
CA TYR A 68 2.23 0.09 4.18
C TYR A 68 3.17 1.21 3.70
N LEU A 69 2.78 2.48 3.87
CA LEU A 69 3.64 3.62 3.53
C LEU A 69 4.89 3.68 4.41
N SER A 70 4.76 3.36 5.71
CA SER A 70 5.89 3.27 6.63
C SER A 70 6.86 2.16 6.22
N PHE A 71 6.34 0.97 5.94
CA PHE A 71 7.09 -0.17 5.44
C PHE A 71 7.88 0.20 4.17
N LEU A 72 7.23 0.77 3.16
CA LEU A 72 7.91 1.16 1.93
C LEU A 72 8.92 2.31 2.12
N LYS A 73 8.74 3.15 3.13
CA LYS A 73 9.71 4.21 3.46
C LYS A 73 11.00 3.61 4.03
N TYR A 74 10.91 2.66 4.95
CA TYR A 74 12.05 2.19 5.73
C TYR A 74 12.69 0.91 5.19
N GLU A 75 11.91 0.01 4.58
CA GLU A 75 12.43 -1.28 4.13
C GLU A 75 13.43 -1.12 2.99
N LYS A 76 14.56 -1.83 3.09
CA LYS A 76 15.64 -1.85 2.10
C LYS A 76 16.04 -3.26 1.70
N ASN A 77 15.62 -4.27 2.46
CA ASN A 77 15.84 -5.68 2.17
C ASN A 77 14.95 -6.11 1.00
N GLU A 78 15.58 -6.60 -0.06
CA GLU A 78 14.90 -7.02 -1.28
C GLU A 78 14.06 -8.28 -1.09
N GLU A 79 14.51 -9.21 -0.24
CA GLU A 79 13.79 -10.46 0.04
C GLU A 79 12.46 -10.16 0.74
N ILE A 80 12.48 -9.25 1.72
CA ILE A 80 11.28 -8.81 2.43
C ILE A 80 10.31 -8.13 1.46
N LEU A 81 10.79 -7.19 0.64
CA LEU A 81 9.95 -6.51 -0.36
C LEU A 81 9.37 -7.49 -1.39
N GLN A 82 10.15 -8.46 -1.84
CA GLN A 82 9.71 -9.48 -2.78
C GLN A 82 8.64 -10.39 -2.15
N GLN A 83 8.83 -10.79 -0.89
CA GLN A 83 7.85 -11.59 -0.17
C GLN A 83 6.55 -10.82 0.05
N SER A 84 6.63 -9.55 0.46
CA SER A 84 5.45 -8.68 0.57
C SER A 84 4.71 -8.55 -0.76
N PHE A 85 5.43 -8.41 -1.88
CA PHE A 85 4.82 -8.37 -3.20
C PHE A 85 4.07 -9.67 -3.53
N ARG A 86 4.68 -10.83 -3.28
CA ARG A 86 4.05 -12.14 -3.51
C ARG A 86 2.79 -12.31 -2.65
N ASN A 87 2.87 -12.00 -1.37
CA ASN A 87 1.75 -12.11 -0.42
C ASN A 87 0.58 -11.24 -0.87
N LEU A 88 0.81 -9.94 -1.08
CA LEU A 88 -0.22 -9.00 -1.53
C LEU A 88 -0.81 -9.39 -2.89
N ASN A 89 0.01 -9.85 -3.83
CA ASN A 89 -0.48 -10.29 -5.12
C ASN A 89 -1.36 -11.54 -5.01
N GLY A 90 -1.03 -12.46 -4.11
CA GLY A 90 -1.88 -13.61 -3.76
C GLY A 90 -3.22 -13.18 -3.16
N ILE A 91 -3.18 -12.25 -2.19
CA ILE A 91 -4.39 -11.73 -1.54
C ILE A 91 -5.30 -11.02 -2.55
N PHE A 92 -4.77 -10.14 -3.39
CA PHE A 92 -5.56 -9.43 -4.39
C PHE A 92 -6.04 -10.30 -5.55
N SER A 93 -5.46 -11.48 -5.73
CA SER A 93 -6.02 -12.48 -6.65
C SER A 93 -7.34 -13.05 -6.11
N ASN A 94 -7.57 -12.98 -4.79
CA ASN A 94 -8.85 -13.26 -4.18
C ASN A 94 -9.76 -12.02 -4.24
N LYS A 95 -11.01 -12.20 -4.66
CA LYS A 95 -11.98 -11.09 -4.78
C LYS A 95 -12.40 -10.51 -3.41
N ASN A 96 -12.26 -11.31 -2.36
CA ASN A 96 -12.61 -10.96 -0.99
C ASN A 96 -11.43 -11.26 -0.06
N PHE A 97 -11.19 -10.38 0.89
CA PHE A 97 -10.17 -10.50 1.94
C PHE A 97 -10.54 -9.58 3.10
N THR A 98 -9.83 -9.72 4.22
CA THR A 98 -9.99 -8.92 5.44
C THR A 98 -8.70 -8.16 5.75
N ALA A 99 -8.76 -7.25 6.73
CA ALA A 99 -7.57 -6.55 7.21
C ALA A 99 -6.50 -7.51 7.78
N TYR A 100 -6.94 -8.63 8.39
CA TYR A 100 -6.05 -9.67 8.90
C TYR A 100 -5.22 -10.33 7.80
N ASP A 101 -5.84 -10.62 6.65
CA ASP A 101 -5.15 -11.24 5.51
C ASP A 101 -4.02 -10.36 4.98
N LEU A 102 -4.14 -9.04 5.09
CA LEU A 102 -3.12 -8.08 4.66
C LEU A 102 -1.91 -8.04 5.60
N GLY A 103 -1.98 -8.66 6.79
CA GLY A 103 -0.88 -8.70 7.77
C GLY A 103 -0.70 -7.40 8.54
N PHE A 104 -1.72 -6.54 8.56
CA PHE A 104 -1.71 -5.21 9.21
C PHE A 104 -2.87 -5.06 10.20
N SER A 105 -3.27 -6.17 10.85
CA SER A 105 -4.14 -6.09 12.01
C SER A 105 -3.38 -5.35 13.11
N ALA A 106 -4.00 -4.32 13.70
CA ALA A 106 -3.51 -3.69 14.92
C ALA A 106 -3.11 -4.79 15.89
N GLN A 107 -1.81 -4.90 16.16
CA GLN A 107 -1.31 -5.79 17.19
C GLN A 107 -1.88 -5.27 18.51
N ASP A 108 -2.95 -5.89 18.99
CA ASP A 108 -2.94 -6.24 20.41
C ASP A 108 -1.75 -7.18 20.61
N ASN A 109 -1.00 -6.87 21.66
CA ASN A 109 0.36 -7.27 21.93
C ASN A 109 0.64 -8.78 21.82
N ASP A 110 1.94 -9.07 21.68
CA ASP A 110 2.62 -10.36 21.87
C ASP A 110 2.78 -11.25 20.63
N GLU A 111 3.71 -10.88 19.73
CA GLU A 111 4.96 -11.64 19.51
C GLU A 111 5.76 -11.08 18.31
N PRO A 112 7.11 -11.08 18.37
CA PRO A 112 7.95 -10.67 17.26
C PRO A 112 8.21 -11.85 16.32
N PHE A 113 8.06 -11.61 15.01
CA PHE A 113 8.70 -12.40 13.96
C PHE A 113 9.90 -11.64 13.41
#